data_AF-A0A3M2ZHN5-F1
#
_entry.id   AF-A0A3M2ZHN5-F1
#
_cell.length_a   1.000
_cell.length_b   1.000
_cell.length_c   1.000
_cell.angle_alpha   90.00
_cell.angle_beta   90.00
_cell.angle_gamma   90.00
#
_symmetry.space_group_name_H-M   'P 1'
#
loop_
_entity.id
_entity.type
_entity.pdbx_description
1 polymer ?
#
loop_
_entity_poly.entity_id
_entity_poly.type
_entity_poly.pdbx_seq_one_letter_code
_entity_poly.pdbx_strand_id
1 'polypeptide(L)'
;MAKKLYIETHGCQMNEYDSSRMVDLLGEHQALEVTARAEDADVILLNTCSIRERAQDRVYSQLGRWRELKLANPEMVIAVGGCVASQEGAAIRDRAPYVDVVFGP
;
A
#
# COMPACT_ATOMS: atom_id res chain seq x y z
N MET A 1 -2.00 -12.84 18.24
CA MET A 1 -2.93 -11.78 17.81
C MET A 1 -2.98 -11.81 16.30
N ALA A 2 -4.15 -11.56 15.72
CA ALA A 2 -4.25 -11.32 14.28
C ALA A 2 -3.45 -10.06 13.93
N LYS A 3 -2.69 -10.10 12.83
CA LYS A 3 -2.02 -8.90 12.32
C LYS A 3 -3.07 -7.95 11.73
N LYS A 4 -2.80 -6.66 11.71
CA LYS A 4 -3.72 -5.65 11.16
C LYS A 4 -3.28 -5.15 9.79
N LEU A 5 -4.23 -5.04 8.86
CA LEU A 5 -4.05 -4.52 7.52
C LEU A 5 -4.75 -3.18 7.36
N TYR A 6 -4.04 -2.15 6.94
CA TYR A 6 -4.63 -0.94 6.38
C TYR A 6 -4.43 -0.94 4.87
N ILE A 7 -5.50 -0.70 4.11
CA ILE A 7 -5.43 -0.57 2.66
C ILE A 7 -6.00 0.78 2.23
N GLU A 8 -5.25 1.50 1.40
CA GLU A 8 -5.67 2.75 0.79
C GLU A 8 -5.71 2.59 -0.73
N THR A 9 -6.86 2.89 -1.31
CA THR A 9 -7.08 2.79 -2.75
C THR A 9 -7.09 4.18 -3.39
N HIS A 10 -6.36 4.34 -4.49
CA HIS A 10 -6.32 5.55 -5.28
C HIS A 10 -6.51 5.22 -6.76
N GLY A 11 -7.71 5.34 -7.31
CA GLY A 11 -7.86 5.00 -8.72
C GLY A 11 -9.26 4.98 -9.28
N CYS A 12 -9.59 3.86 -9.91
CA CYS A 12 -10.87 3.57 -10.51
C CYS A 12 -11.54 2.38 -9.81
N GLN A 13 -12.72 2.01 -10.29
CA GLN A 13 -13.48 0.85 -9.78
C GLN A 13 -12.68 -0.45 -9.83
N MET A 14 -11.77 -0.60 -10.80
CA MET A 14 -10.91 -1.78 -10.89
C MET A 14 -9.97 -1.88 -9.69
N ASN A 15 -9.36 -0.77 -9.25
CA ASN A 15 -8.53 -0.79 -8.05
C ASN A 15 -9.33 -1.08 -6.78
N GLU A 16 -10.59 -0.61 -6.69
CA GLU A 16 -11.45 -0.97 -5.54
C GLU A 16 -11.72 -2.48 -5.50
N TYR A 17 -12.02 -3.07 -6.66
CA TYR A 17 -12.21 -4.52 -6.81
C TYR A 17 -10.93 -5.30 -6.50
N ASP A 18 -9.78 -4.86 -7.01
CA ASP A 18 -8.49 -5.48 -6.71
C ASP A 18 -8.16 -5.38 -5.22
N SER A 19 -8.45 -4.24 -4.60
CA SER A 19 -8.26 -4.02 -3.16
C SER A 19 -9.14 -4.95 -2.32
N SER A 20 -10.42 -5.12 -2.66
CA SER A 20 -11.28 -6.06 -1.93
C SER A 20 -10.77 -7.49 -2.07
N ARG A 21 -10.34 -7.88 -3.28
CA ARG A 21 -9.78 -9.21 -3.51
C ARG A 21 -8.47 -9.44 -2.75
N MET A 22 -7.60 -8.43 -2.65
CA MET A 22 -6.39 -8.50 -1.84
C MET A 22 -6.70 -8.68 -0.36
N VAL A 23 -7.69 -7.97 0.17
CA VAL A 23 -8.16 -8.13 1.56
C VAL A 23 -8.65 -9.55 1.80
N ASP A 24 -9.50 -10.09 0.91
CA ASP A 24 -10.04 -11.44 1.06
C ASP A 24 -8.91 -12.49 1.11
N LEU A 25 -7.99 -12.44 0.15
CA LEU A 25 -6.85 -13.38 0.06
C LEU A 25 -5.92 -13.27 1.28
N LEU A 26 -5.64 -12.05 1.74
CA LEU A 26 -4.79 -11.82 2.91
C LEU A 26 -5.46 -12.25 4.22
N GLY A 27 -6.78 -12.08 4.33
CA GLY A 27 -7.59 -12.58 5.43
C GLY A 27 -7.58 -14.11 5.50
N GLU A 28 -7.78 -14.78 4.36
CA GLU A 28 -7.79 -16.25 4.27
C GLU A 28 -6.42 -16.87 4.61
N HIS A 29 -5.32 -16.27 4.14
CA HIS A 29 -4.00 -16.89 4.24
C HIS A 29 -3.17 -16.45 5.46
N GLN A 30 -3.35 -15.22 5.96
CA GLN A 30 -2.48 -14.66 7.00
C GLN A 30 -3.23 -14.23 8.26
N ALA A 31 -4.56 -14.45 8.33
CA ALA A 31 -5.41 -13.99 9.42
C ALA A 31 -5.22 -12.49 9.71
N LEU A 32 -5.16 -11.69 8.63
CA LEU A 32 -5.07 -10.23 8.70
C LEU A 32 -6.46 -9.63 8.92
N GLU A 33 -6.60 -8.76 9.93
CA GLU A 33 -7.82 -7.99 10.20
C GLU A 33 -7.70 -6.58 9.64
N VAL A 34 -8.73 -6.10 8.92
CA VAL A 34 -8.70 -4.74 8.37
C VAL A 34 -8.88 -3.71 9.47
N THR A 35 -8.02 -2.70 9.49
CA THR A 35 -8.13 -1.51 10.34
C THR A 35 -8.46 -0.27 9.51
N ALA A 36 -9.17 0.68 10.12
CA ALA A 36 -9.48 1.98 9.51
C ALA A 36 -8.35 3.01 9.66
N ARG A 37 -7.30 2.69 10.42
CA ARG A 37 -6.20 3.59 10.74
C ARG A 37 -4.85 2.95 10.42
N ALA A 38 -4.06 3.64 9.60
CA ALA A 38 -2.70 3.23 9.22
C ALA A 38 -1.78 3.05 10.44
N GLU A 39 -1.92 3.92 11.45
CA GLU A 39 -1.14 3.89 12.69
C GLU A 39 -1.31 2.59 13.50
N ASP A 40 -2.46 1.92 13.34
CA ASP A 40 -2.79 0.69 14.08
C ASP A 40 -2.42 -0.57 13.29
N ALA A 41 -1.84 -0.43 12.09
CA ALA A 41 -1.61 -1.54 11.17
C ALA A 41 -0.20 -2.15 11.31
N ASP A 42 -0.11 -3.46 11.11
CA ASP A 42 1.16 -4.17 10.90
C ASP A 42 1.55 -4.18 9.43
N VAL A 43 0.55 -4.10 8.53
CA VAL A 43 0.73 -4.05 7.08
C VAL A 43 -0.08 -2.88 6.52
N ILE A 44 0.56 -2.06 5.72
CA ILE A 44 -0.04 -0.94 5.02
C ILE A 44 0.11 -1.16 3.51
N LEU A 45 -1.01 -1.12 2.78
CA LEU A 45 -1.05 -1.34 1.34
C LEU A 45 -1.61 -0.11 0.63
N LEU A 46 -0.87 0.45 -0.33
CA LEU A 46 -1.37 1.48 -1.24
C LEU A 46 -1.64 0.87 -2.62
N ASN A 47 -2.90 0.77 -3.03
CA ASN A 47 -3.26 0.30 -4.37
C ASN A 47 -3.62 1.48 -5.27
N THR A 48 -2.88 1.69 -6.36
CA THR A 48 -2.97 2.94 -7.13
C THR A 48 -3.02 2.76 -8.65
N CYS A 49 -3.86 3.58 -9.31
CA CYS A 49 -3.99 3.63 -10.76
C CYS A 49 -3.12 4.72 -11.38
N SER A 50 -2.62 4.50 -12.61
CA SER A 50 -1.78 5.46 -13.33
C SER A 50 -2.55 6.41 -14.25
N ILE A 51 -3.83 6.17 -14.50
CA ILE A 51 -4.60 6.93 -15.51
C ILE A 51 -5.05 8.31 -15.01
N ARG A 52 -4.86 8.60 -13.72
CA ARG A 52 -5.24 9.87 -13.11
C ARG A 52 -4.05 10.83 -13.17
N GLU A 53 -4.34 12.10 -13.44
CA GLU A 53 -3.33 13.14 -13.36
C GLU A 53 -2.73 13.18 -11.95
N ARG A 54 -1.40 13.32 -11.85
CA ARG A 54 -0.65 13.37 -10.58
C ARG A 54 -0.80 12.12 -9.70
N ALA A 55 -1.10 10.96 -10.28
CA ALA A 55 -1.13 9.71 -9.54
C ALA A 55 0.20 9.41 -8.83
N GLN A 56 1.32 9.67 -9.51
CA GLN A 56 2.66 9.52 -8.95
C GLN A 56 2.90 10.45 -7.76
N ASP A 57 2.56 11.74 -7.89
CA ASP A 57 2.72 12.72 -6.80
C ASP A 57 1.91 12.31 -5.55
N ARG A 58 0.70 11.77 -5.75
CA ARG A 58 -0.13 11.26 -4.65
C ARG A 58 0.53 10.07 -3.94
N VAL A 59 1.12 9.14 -4.70
CA VAL A 59 1.87 8.01 -4.13
C VAL A 59 3.01 8.51 -3.25
N TYR A 60 3.88 9.38 -3.77
CA TYR A 60 5.02 9.87 -3.00
C TYR A 60 4.60 10.73 -1.81
N SER A 61 3.53 11.52 -1.94
CA SER A 61 2.96 12.27 -0.82
C SER A 61 2.46 11.35 0.30
N GLN A 62 1.75 10.29 -0.05
CA GLN A 62 1.25 9.31 0.93
C GLN A 62 2.38 8.51 1.57
N LEU A 63 3.34 8.04 0.77
CA LEU A 63 4.54 7.37 1.27
C LEU A 63 5.36 8.29 2.19
N GLY A 64 5.40 9.59 1.93
CA GLY A 64 6.06 10.57 2.80
C GLY A 64 5.44 10.62 4.20
N ARG A 65 4.12 10.50 4.30
CA ARG A 65 3.40 10.44 5.58
C ARG A 65 3.67 9.14 6.33
N TRP A 66 3.65 8.00 5.64
CA TRP A 66 3.89 6.70 6.27
C TRP A 66 5.34 6.44 6.64
N ARG A 67 6.28 7.24 6.13
CA ARG A 67 7.68 7.19 6.58
C ARG A 67 7.79 7.36 8.09
N GLU A 68 7.02 8.28 8.68
CA GLU A 68 7.03 8.48 10.14
C GLU A 68 6.50 7.26 10.88
N LEU A 69 5.49 6.57 10.34
CA LEU A 69 4.95 5.34 10.90
C LEU A 69 5.97 4.20 10.86
N LYS A 70 6.67 4.01 9.74
CA LYS A 70 7.75 3.02 9.61
C LYS A 70 8.94 3.32 10.51
N LEU A 71 9.25 4.60 10.74
CA LEU A 71 10.28 5.00 11.71
C LEU A 71 9.88 4.67 13.15
N ALA A 72 8.60 4.85 13.49
CA ALA A 72 8.06 4.50 14.81
C ALA A 72 7.92 2.97 14.99
N ASN A 73 7.62 2.24 13.92
CA ASN A 73 7.50 0.79 13.89
C ASN A 73 8.26 0.19 12.69
N PRO A 74 9.55 -0.15 12.85
CA PRO A 74 10.38 -0.72 11.77
C PRO A 74 9.84 -2.05 11.21
N GLU A 75 9.09 -2.80 12.01
CA GLU A 75 8.50 -4.10 11.64
C GLU A 75 7.23 -3.95 10.78
N MET A 76 6.66 -2.74 10.69
CA MET A 76 5.52 -2.45 9.82
C MET A 76 5.86 -2.70 8.36
N VAL A 77 5.04 -3.45 7.63
CA VAL A 77 5.27 -3.68 6.20
C VAL A 77 4.54 -2.62 5.38
N ILE A 78 5.26 -1.92 4.49
CA ILE A 78 4.67 -1.00 3.51
C ILE A 78 4.73 -1.64 2.13
N ALA A 79 3.56 -1.79 1.50
CA ALA A 79 3.41 -2.36 0.17
C ALA A 79 2.73 -1.36 -0.80
N VAL A 80 3.23 -1.28 -2.03
CA VAL A 80 2.63 -0.45 -3.09
C VAL A 80 2.25 -1.33 -4.28
N GLY A 81 0.97 -1.28 -4.63
CA GLY A 81 0.31 -2.09 -5.66
C GLY A 81 -0.29 -1.26 -6.79
N GLY A 82 -0.65 -1.93 -7.88
CA GLY A 82 -1.41 -1.35 -8.99
C GLY A 82 -0.56 -0.72 -10.10
N CYS A 83 -1.20 -0.04 -11.05
CA CYS A 83 -0.56 0.40 -12.29
C CYS A 83 0.62 1.35 -12.08
N VAL A 84 0.57 2.25 -11.07
CA VAL A 84 1.71 3.13 -10.79
C VAL A 84 2.89 2.33 -10.26
N ALA A 85 2.65 1.32 -9.42
CA ALA A 85 3.71 0.45 -8.91
C ALA A 85 4.43 -0.30 -10.05
N SER A 86 3.69 -0.75 -11.08
CA SER A 86 4.28 -1.37 -12.27
C SER A 86 5.13 -0.40 -13.10
N GLN A 87 4.73 0.86 -13.18
CA GLN A 87 5.42 1.87 -14.00
C GLN A 87 6.64 2.46 -13.27
N GLU A 88 6.51 2.72 -11.97
CA GLU A 88 7.47 3.46 -11.15
C GLU A 88 8.30 2.56 -10.24
N GLY A 89 8.22 1.23 -10.38
CA GLY A 89 8.71 0.31 -9.34
C GLY A 89 10.18 0.51 -8.94
N ALA A 90 11.07 0.81 -9.90
CA ALA A 90 12.46 1.15 -9.62
C ALA A 90 12.58 2.51 -8.90
N ALA A 91 11.88 3.53 -9.40
CA ALA A 91 11.88 4.88 -8.81
C ALA A 91 11.30 4.90 -7.39
N ILE A 92 10.29 4.08 -7.10
CA ILE A 92 9.72 3.92 -5.75
C ILE A 92 10.78 3.35 -4.80
N ARG A 93 11.50 2.30 -5.21
CA ARG A 93 12.58 1.70 -4.38
C ARG A 93 13.71 2.68 -4.11
N ASP A 94 14.08 3.50 -5.09
CA ASP A 94 15.16 4.47 -4.93
C ASP A 94 14.74 5.68 -4.07
N ARG A 95 13.53 6.22 -4.29
CA ARG A 95 13.04 7.44 -3.62
C ARG A 95 12.40 7.18 -2.26
N ALA A 96 11.83 5.98 -2.07
CA ALA A 96 11.18 5.55 -0.85
C ALA A 96 11.72 4.17 -0.42
N PRO A 97 13.00 4.07 0.00
CA PRO A 97 13.66 2.81 0.32
C PRO A 97 13.07 2.08 1.54
N TYR A 98 12.14 2.72 2.24
CA TYR A 98 11.37 2.16 3.35
C TYR A 98 10.11 1.41 2.89
N VAL A 99 9.83 1.36 1.59
CA VAL A 99 8.81 0.49 1.00
C VAL A 99 9.37 -0.92 0.86
N ASP A 100 8.72 -1.88 1.51
CA ASP A 100 9.19 -3.27 1.57
C ASP A 100 8.80 -4.06 0.31
N VAL A 101 7.61 -3.78 -0.23
CA VAL A 101 7.03 -4.54 -1.35
C VAL A 101 6.48 -3.59 -2.42
N VAL A 102 6.83 -3.87 -3.68
CA VAL A 102 6.23 -3.21 -4.84
C VAL A 102 5.77 -4.28 -5.81
N PHE A 103 4.50 -4.24 -6.22
CA PHE A 103 3.91 -5.24 -7.12
C PHE A 103 2.92 -4.60 -8.10
N GLY A 104 2.80 -5.18 -9.29
CA GLY A 104 1.82 -4.78 -10.29
C GLY A 104 0.53 -5.60 -10.23
N PRO A 105 -0.52 -5.20 -10.96
CA PRO A 105 -1.68 -6.06 -11.23
C PRO A 105 -1.30 -7.26 -12.11
#